data_AF-A0A2V7VDQ3-F1
#
_entry.id   AF-A0A2V7VDQ3-F1
#
_cell.length_a   1.000
_cell.length_b   1.000
_cell.length_c   1.000
_cell.angle_alpha   90.00
_cell.angle_beta   90.00
_cell.angle_gamma   90.00
#
_symmetry.space_group_name_H-M   'P 1'
#
loop_
_entity.id
_entity.type
_entity.pdbx_description
1 polymer ?
#
loop_
_entity_poly.entity_id
_entity_poly.type
_entity_poly.pdbx_seq_one_letter_code
_entity_poly.pdbx_strand_id
1 'polypeptide(L)'
;QTRIASYEMAYRMQTSVPELMDIAEEPPAMHEMYGTEPGHRSFANNCLLARRLVERGVRFVQLYHRGWDHHGTNPRDDIVNRLPSLCRETDQAAAALVKDLKQRGLLDTTLVVWGGEFGRTPMNEERNGSKFLGRDHHPRAFTIWLAGGGIKPGVTVGKTDELGYNAVEDAVDVHDVHATVLHLMGIEHTKLTYRFQGRDFRLTDVSGNLIDKLIV
;
A
#
# COMPACT_ATOMS: atom_id res chain seq x y z
N GLN A 1 31.37 14.74 13.75
CA GLN A 1 30.56 15.00 12.53
C GLN A 1 29.15 14.40 12.63
N THR A 2 28.96 13.11 12.97
CA THR A 2 27.64 12.44 12.99
C THR A 2 26.59 13.05 13.94
N ARG A 3 26.99 13.51 15.14
CA ARG A 3 26.07 14.16 16.10
C ARG A 3 25.60 15.54 15.66
N ILE A 4 26.49 16.36 15.09
CA ILE A 4 26.13 17.69 14.57
C ILE A 4 25.19 17.54 13.37
N ALA A 5 25.48 16.63 12.44
CA ALA A 5 24.57 16.32 11.33
C ALA A 5 23.21 15.80 11.79
N SER A 6 23.15 15.02 12.88
CA SER A 6 21.90 14.55 13.47
C SER A 6 21.10 15.68 14.13
N TYR A 7 21.78 16.62 14.81
CA TYR A 7 21.13 17.80 15.40
C TYR A 7 20.67 18.81 14.33
N GLU A 8 21.44 19.00 13.26
CA GLU A 8 21.01 19.80 12.11
C GLU A 8 19.84 19.17 11.37
N MET A 9 19.82 17.83 11.22
CA MET A 9 18.69 17.10 10.67
C MET A 9 17.45 17.24 11.56
N ALA A 10 17.60 17.09 12.87
CA ALA A 10 16.52 17.29 13.84
C ALA A 10 15.99 18.73 13.82
N TYR A 11 16.88 19.73 13.69
CA TYR A 11 16.50 21.13 13.57
C TYR A 11 15.77 21.42 12.24
N ARG A 12 16.26 20.91 11.12
CA ARG A 12 15.58 21.00 9.81
C ARG A 12 14.21 20.33 9.84
N MET A 13 14.09 19.18 10.50
CA MET A 13 12.80 18.53 10.74
C MET A 13 11.89 19.43 11.60
N GLN A 14 12.38 20.00 12.69
CA GLN A 14 11.58 20.87 13.56
C GLN A 14 11.07 22.13 12.84
N THR A 15 11.85 22.69 11.92
CA THR A 15 11.45 23.88 11.16
C THR A 15 10.60 23.56 9.93
N SER A 16 10.80 22.41 9.27
CA SER A 16 10.04 22.03 8.06
C SER A 16 8.74 21.28 8.34
N VAL A 17 8.61 20.64 9.51
CA VAL A 17 7.44 19.81 9.85
C VAL A 17 6.14 20.62 9.90
N PRO A 18 6.07 21.84 10.48
CA PRO A 18 4.82 22.59 10.53
C PRO A 18 4.24 22.88 9.13
N GLU A 19 5.07 23.39 8.22
CA GLU A 19 4.66 23.69 6.84
C GLU A 19 4.30 22.41 6.06
N LEU A 20 5.08 21.34 6.24
CA LEU A 20 4.80 20.05 5.59
C LEU A 20 3.43 19.49 6.01
N MET A 21 3.11 19.56 7.31
CA MET A 21 1.90 19.01 7.91
C MET A 21 0.66 19.89 7.65
N ASP A 22 0.86 21.16 7.33
CA ASP A 22 -0.24 22.06 6.97
C ASP A 22 -0.69 21.82 5.52
N ILE A 23 -1.67 20.94 5.39
CA ILE A 23 -2.35 20.68 4.11
C ILE A 23 -3.44 21.70 3.81
N ALA A 24 -3.82 22.59 4.74
CA ALA A 24 -4.92 23.53 4.54
C ALA A 24 -4.61 24.60 3.49
N GLU A 25 -3.33 24.81 3.20
CA GLU A 25 -2.86 25.75 2.16
C GLU A 25 -2.92 25.15 0.74
N GLU A 26 -3.30 23.87 0.58
CA GLU A 26 -3.42 23.27 -0.74
C GLU A 26 -4.61 23.87 -1.52
N PRO A 27 -4.52 23.97 -2.86
CA PRO A 27 -5.61 24.53 -3.65
C PRO A 27 -6.94 23.77 -3.44
N PRO A 28 -8.11 24.43 -3.50
CA PRO A 28 -9.42 23.78 -3.35
C PRO A 28 -9.62 22.57 -4.28
N ALA A 29 -9.09 22.64 -5.50
CA ALA A 29 -9.14 21.55 -6.46
C ALA A 29 -8.36 20.29 -6.00
N MET A 30 -7.29 20.46 -5.22
CA MET A 30 -6.58 19.32 -4.61
C MET A 30 -7.42 18.70 -3.51
N HIS A 31 -8.08 19.52 -2.69
CA HIS A 31 -8.97 19.02 -1.65
C HIS A 31 -10.15 18.23 -2.23
N GLU A 32 -10.75 18.74 -3.30
CA GLU A 32 -11.82 18.05 -4.04
C GLU A 32 -11.31 16.75 -4.67
N MET A 33 -10.15 16.76 -5.34
CA MET A 33 -9.59 15.57 -5.98
C MET A 33 -9.36 14.43 -4.99
N TYR A 34 -8.76 14.72 -3.83
CA TYR A 34 -8.47 13.71 -2.81
C TYR A 34 -9.67 13.38 -1.91
N GLY A 35 -10.65 14.28 -1.76
CA GLY A 35 -11.71 14.17 -0.75
C GLY A 35 -11.19 14.46 0.66
N THR A 36 -10.28 15.41 0.81
CA THR A 36 -9.70 15.78 2.12
C THR A 36 -10.58 16.73 2.92
N GLU A 37 -10.49 16.65 4.24
CA GLU A 37 -11.08 17.59 5.18
C GLU A 37 -9.98 18.08 6.14
N PRO A 38 -9.29 19.20 5.85
CA PRO A 38 -8.18 19.68 6.68
C PRO A 38 -8.56 19.78 8.17
N GLY A 39 -7.64 19.40 9.05
CA GLY A 39 -7.88 19.35 10.51
C GLY A 39 -8.56 18.07 11.02
N HIS A 40 -9.11 17.23 10.13
CA HIS A 40 -9.68 15.93 10.49
C HIS A 40 -8.68 14.78 10.30
N ARG A 41 -8.95 13.64 10.96
CA ARG A 41 -8.20 12.40 10.75
C ARG A 41 -8.87 11.60 9.64
N SER A 42 -8.23 11.48 8.48
CA SER A 42 -8.76 10.71 7.36
C SER A 42 -7.63 10.10 6.52
N PHE A 43 -7.94 9.03 5.79
CA PHE A 43 -7.00 8.44 4.84
C PHE A 43 -6.68 9.42 3.69
N ALA A 44 -7.66 10.22 3.27
CA ALA A 44 -7.50 11.26 2.25
C ALA A 44 -6.45 12.31 2.66
N ASN A 45 -6.53 12.84 3.88
CA ASN A 45 -5.55 13.80 4.39
C ASN A 45 -4.14 13.19 4.44
N ASN A 46 -4.05 11.92 4.84
CA ASN A 46 -2.77 11.22 4.86
C ASN A 46 -2.20 10.99 3.45
N CYS A 47 -3.03 10.72 2.44
CA CYS A 47 -2.58 10.61 1.05
C CYS A 47 -2.02 11.93 0.53
N LEU A 48 -2.70 13.06 0.79
CA LEU A 48 -2.22 14.38 0.40
C LEU A 48 -0.89 14.74 1.10
N LEU A 49 -0.78 14.41 2.39
CA LEU A 49 0.46 14.55 3.14
C LEU A 49 1.57 13.63 2.58
N ALA A 50 1.24 12.40 2.18
CA ALA A 50 2.19 11.49 1.54
C ALA A 50 2.75 12.06 0.25
N ARG A 51 1.91 12.69 -0.59
CA ARG A 51 2.41 13.41 -1.77
C ARG A 51 3.41 14.51 -1.37
N ARG A 52 3.09 15.33 -0.36
CA ARG A 52 3.98 16.40 0.12
C ARG A 52 5.30 15.88 0.70
N LEU A 53 5.30 14.68 1.29
CA LEU A 53 6.50 13.97 1.76
C LEU A 53 7.36 13.52 0.57
N VAL A 54 6.74 12.92 -0.46
CA VAL A 54 7.44 12.49 -1.69
C VAL A 54 8.08 13.68 -2.41
N GLU A 55 7.37 14.81 -2.53
CA GLU A 55 7.92 16.05 -3.11
C GLU A 55 9.18 16.56 -2.41
N ARG A 56 9.27 16.35 -1.09
CA ARG A 56 10.42 16.74 -0.27
C ARG A 56 11.50 15.65 -0.20
N GLY A 57 11.38 14.59 -1.01
CA GLY A 57 12.41 13.55 -1.16
C GLY A 57 12.40 12.48 -0.08
N VAL A 58 11.28 12.31 0.64
CA VAL A 58 11.13 11.18 1.56
C VAL A 58 11.09 9.88 0.77
N ARG A 59 12.01 8.96 1.09
CA ARG A 59 12.26 7.73 0.31
C ARG A 59 11.27 6.60 0.55
N PHE A 60 10.55 6.64 1.67
CA PHE A 60 9.58 5.61 2.04
C PHE A 60 8.47 6.24 2.87
N VAL A 61 7.23 6.08 2.42
CA VAL A 61 6.04 6.59 3.10
C VAL A 61 5.06 5.43 3.24
N GLN A 62 4.60 5.17 4.46
CA GLN A 62 3.61 4.13 4.73
C GLN A 62 2.29 4.77 5.14
N LEU A 63 1.24 4.41 4.41
CA LEU A 63 -0.13 4.77 4.73
C LEU A 63 -0.83 3.54 5.32
N TYR A 64 -1.44 3.69 6.49
CA TYR A 64 -2.18 2.63 7.15
C TYR A 64 -3.65 2.99 7.30
N HIS A 65 -4.52 2.12 6.81
CA HIS A 65 -5.97 2.22 6.97
C HIS A 65 -6.52 0.89 7.49
N ARG A 66 -7.21 0.94 8.63
CA ARG A 66 -7.59 -0.23 9.41
C ARG A 66 -9.04 -0.66 9.15
N GLY A 67 -9.36 -1.89 9.53
CA GLY A 67 -10.75 -2.38 9.59
C GLY A 67 -11.21 -3.16 8.36
N TRP A 68 -10.30 -3.52 7.44
CA TRP A 68 -10.64 -4.31 6.26
C TRP A 68 -10.90 -5.80 6.55
N ASP A 69 -10.56 -6.27 7.76
CA ASP A 69 -10.66 -7.67 8.20
C ASP A 69 -12.08 -8.03 8.69
N HIS A 70 -13.03 -8.06 7.75
CA HIS A 70 -14.47 -8.17 8.04
C HIS A 70 -14.92 -9.60 8.36
N HIS A 71 -15.18 -9.89 9.63
CA HIS A 71 -15.65 -11.20 10.10
C HIS A 71 -17.16 -11.27 10.38
N GLY A 72 -17.90 -10.19 10.14
CA GLY A 72 -19.35 -10.19 10.32
C GLY A 72 -19.76 -10.47 11.77
N THR A 73 -19.03 -9.96 12.76
CA THR A 73 -19.41 -10.12 14.18
C THR A 73 -20.39 -9.05 14.66
N ASN A 74 -20.45 -7.90 13.99
CA ASN A 74 -21.25 -6.74 14.37
C ASN A 74 -21.41 -5.76 13.17
N PRO A 75 -22.23 -4.69 13.26
CA PRO A 75 -22.45 -3.75 12.14
C PRO A 75 -21.23 -2.91 11.71
N ARG A 76 -20.12 -2.97 12.47
CA ARG A 76 -18.86 -2.26 12.13
C ARG A 76 -17.82 -3.20 11.53
N ASP A 77 -18.22 -4.43 11.22
CA ASP A 77 -17.34 -5.54 10.82
C ASP A 77 -17.97 -6.40 9.70
N ASP A 78 -19.08 -5.93 9.11
CA ASP A 78 -19.81 -6.69 8.10
C ASP A 78 -19.45 -6.27 6.67
N ILE A 79 -19.56 -7.22 5.73
CA ILE A 79 -19.24 -6.98 4.32
C ILE A 79 -20.36 -6.23 3.57
N VAL A 80 -21.55 -6.08 4.15
CA VAL A 80 -22.70 -5.45 3.48
C VAL A 80 -22.63 -3.94 3.62
N ASN A 81 -22.21 -3.43 4.78
CA ASN A 81 -22.21 -2.01 5.10
C ASN A 81 -20.80 -1.48 5.34
N ARG A 82 -20.01 -2.15 6.19
CA ARG A 82 -18.69 -1.62 6.58
C ARG A 82 -17.68 -1.73 5.44
N LEU A 83 -17.63 -2.84 4.72
CA LEU A 83 -16.69 -2.98 3.59
C LEU A 83 -16.91 -1.90 2.52
N PRO A 84 -18.13 -1.66 2.00
CA PRO A 84 -18.37 -0.55 1.07
C PRO A 84 -18.06 0.84 1.65
N SER A 85 -18.20 1.05 2.96
CA SER A 85 -17.76 2.30 3.61
C SER A 85 -16.25 2.46 3.52
N LEU A 86 -15.48 1.44 3.88
CA LEU A 86 -14.02 1.47 3.84
C LEU A 86 -13.47 1.60 2.41
N CYS A 87 -14.11 0.95 1.43
CA CYS A 87 -13.78 1.15 0.03
C CYS A 87 -13.94 2.64 -0.35
N ARG A 88 -15.06 3.27 0.02
CA ARG A 88 -15.27 4.71 -0.25
C ARG A 88 -14.28 5.62 0.50
N GLU A 89 -13.87 5.24 1.71
CA GLU A 89 -12.88 5.98 2.51
C GLU A 89 -11.48 5.98 1.85
N THR A 90 -11.17 5.01 0.98
CA THR A 90 -9.82 4.81 0.42
C THR A 90 -9.71 5.03 -1.09
N ASP A 91 -10.75 4.68 -1.86
CA ASP A 91 -10.72 4.60 -3.32
C ASP A 91 -10.34 5.94 -3.98
N GLN A 92 -11.08 7.01 -3.67
CA GLN A 92 -10.85 8.33 -4.24
C GLN A 92 -9.44 8.85 -3.93
N ALA A 93 -9.02 8.77 -2.67
CA ALA A 93 -7.74 9.31 -2.23
C ALA A 93 -6.54 8.53 -2.78
N ALA A 94 -6.64 7.20 -2.88
CA ALA A 94 -5.60 6.36 -3.48
C ALA A 94 -5.44 6.67 -4.98
N ALA A 95 -6.56 6.80 -5.70
CA ALA A 95 -6.55 7.21 -7.10
C ALA A 95 -6.00 8.63 -7.29
N ALA A 96 -6.37 9.57 -6.41
CA ALA A 96 -5.88 10.94 -6.42
C ALA A 96 -4.36 11.00 -6.20
N LEU A 97 -3.81 10.22 -5.27
CA LEU A 97 -2.37 10.16 -5.02
C LEU A 97 -1.59 9.77 -6.27
N VAL A 98 -2.01 8.70 -6.97
CA VAL A 98 -1.34 8.25 -8.21
C VAL A 98 -1.46 9.32 -9.30
N LYS A 99 -2.63 9.94 -9.46
CA LYS A 99 -2.85 11.00 -10.46
C LYS A 99 -2.01 12.25 -10.17
N ASP A 100 -1.95 12.69 -8.93
CA ASP A 100 -1.21 13.88 -8.49
C ASP A 100 0.31 13.67 -8.64
N LEU A 101 0.82 12.51 -8.22
CA LEU A 101 2.22 12.13 -8.46
C LEU A 101 2.54 12.15 -9.96
N LYS A 102 1.63 11.68 -10.81
CA LYS A 102 1.81 11.72 -12.28
C LYS A 102 1.82 13.15 -12.81
N GLN A 103 0.87 13.99 -12.39
CA GLN A 103 0.78 15.40 -12.81
C GLN A 103 2.04 16.18 -12.45
N ARG A 104 2.70 15.81 -11.35
CA ARG A 104 3.94 16.44 -10.87
C ARG A 104 5.22 15.82 -11.45
N GLY A 105 5.11 14.80 -12.30
CA GLY A 105 6.28 14.09 -12.86
C GLY A 105 7.04 13.25 -11.82
N LEU A 106 6.41 12.93 -10.68
CA LEU A 106 7.01 12.16 -9.59
C LEU A 106 6.69 10.66 -9.66
N LEU A 107 5.65 10.27 -10.41
CA LEU A 107 5.25 8.87 -10.51
C LEU A 107 6.32 7.99 -11.18
N ASP A 108 7.11 8.55 -12.11
CA ASP A 108 8.17 7.80 -12.79
C ASP A 108 9.30 7.39 -11.84
N THR A 109 9.50 8.14 -10.76
CA THR A 109 10.53 7.89 -9.73
C THR A 109 9.97 7.37 -8.41
N THR A 110 8.64 7.19 -8.33
CA THR A 110 7.95 6.74 -7.12
C THR A 110 7.16 5.47 -7.40
N LEU A 111 7.51 4.38 -6.73
CA LEU A 111 6.72 3.16 -6.72
C LEU A 111 5.60 3.28 -5.68
N VAL A 112 4.35 3.26 -6.13
CA VAL A 112 3.17 3.16 -5.27
C VAL A 112 2.75 1.69 -5.18
N VAL A 113 2.66 1.17 -3.96
CA VAL A 113 2.18 -0.20 -3.68
C VAL A 113 0.94 -0.10 -2.82
N TRP A 114 -0.16 -0.72 -3.27
CA TRP A 114 -1.40 -0.80 -2.52
C TRP A 114 -1.85 -2.25 -2.41
N GLY A 115 -2.26 -2.63 -1.21
CA GLY A 115 -2.71 -3.99 -0.93
C GLY A 115 -2.94 -4.20 0.57
N GLY A 116 -3.18 -5.46 0.91
CA GLY A 116 -3.28 -5.95 2.28
C GLY A 116 -2.26 -7.05 2.55
N GLU A 117 -2.48 -7.78 3.64
CA GLU A 117 -1.56 -8.83 4.11
C GLU A 117 -1.97 -10.23 3.63
N PHE A 118 -3.26 -10.44 3.38
CA PHE A 118 -3.86 -11.70 2.94
C PHE A 118 -5.24 -11.44 2.29
N GLY A 119 -5.83 -12.46 1.67
CA GLY A 119 -7.15 -12.38 1.06
C GLY A 119 -8.30 -12.67 2.01
N ARG A 120 -9.52 -12.57 1.48
CA ARG A 120 -10.75 -12.98 2.17
C ARG A 120 -11.50 -14.00 1.32
N THR A 121 -12.11 -15.00 1.95
CA THR A 121 -12.82 -16.05 1.23
C THR A 121 -13.96 -15.45 0.39
N PRO A 122 -14.28 -16.00 -0.78
CA PRO A 122 -15.44 -15.56 -1.55
C PRO A 122 -16.77 -15.98 -0.92
N MET A 123 -16.74 -16.89 0.07
CA MET A 123 -17.89 -17.36 0.83
C MET A 123 -18.10 -16.56 2.12
N ASN A 124 -19.34 -16.55 2.61
CA ASN A 124 -19.67 -16.04 3.93
C ASN A 124 -19.17 -16.99 5.04
N GLU A 125 -18.52 -16.43 6.06
CA GLU A 125 -18.15 -17.16 7.29
C GLU A 125 -19.39 -17.28 8.19
N GLU A 126 -19.78 -18.51 8.55
CA GLU A 126 -20.74 -18.72 9.64
C GLU A 126 -19.99 -18.51 10.95
N ARG A 127 -20.49 -17.61 11.80
CA ARG A 127 -19.79 -17.22 13.03
C ARG A 127 -20.76 -17.17 14.20
N ASN A 128 -20.92 -18.32 14.87
CA ASN A 128 -21.68 -18.46 16.12
C ASN A 128 -23.11 -17.87 16.05
N GLY A 129 -23.81 -18.06 14.92
CA GLY A 129 -25.16 -17.55 14.72
C GLY A 129 -25.25 -16.03 14.53
N SER A 130 -24.14 -15.38 14.16
CA SER A 130 -24.15 -13.95 13.81
C SER A 130 -25.13 -13.66 12.66
N LYS A 131 -25.84 -12.54 12.78
CA LYS A 131 -26.75 -12.04 11.73
C LYS A 131 -26.03 -11.15 10.71
N PHE A 132 -24.77 -10.82 10.96
CA PHE A 132 -23.95 -10.01 10.06
C PHE A 132 -23.11 -10.92 9.17
N LEU A 133 -22.90 -10.50 7.93
CA LEU A 133 -22.15 -11.28 6.95
C LEU A 133 -20.67 -10.91 7.01
N GLY A 134 -19.82 -11.93 7.02
CA GLY A 134 -18.36 -11.83 7.12
C GLY A 134 -17.68 -12.79 6.16
N ARG A 135 -16.36 -12.75 6.07
CA ARG A 135 -15.56 -13.71 5.29
C ARG A 135 -14.46 -14.26 6.19
N ASP A 136 -13.91 -15.43 5.90
CA ASP A 136 -12.76 -15.96 6.64
C ASP A 136 -11.44 -15.47 6.01
N HIS A 137 -10.31 -15.66 6.70
CA HIS A 137 -8.97 -15.43 6.16
C HIS A 137 -8.72 -16.34 4.96
N HIS A 138 -8.14 -15.78 3.90
CA HIS A 138 -7.83 -16.52 2.68
C HIS A 138 -6.36 -16.37 2.28
N PRO A 139 -5.51 -17.36 2.58
CA PRO A 139 -4.07 -17.26 2.32
C PRO A 139 -3.68 -17.62 0.88
N ARG A 140 -4.61 -18.06 0.02
CA ARG A 140 -4.27 -18.62 -1.30
C ARG A 140 -4.32 -17.61 -2.44
N ALA A 141 -5.15 -16.58 -2.32
CA ALA A 141 -5.36 -15.61 -3.38
C ALA A 141 -5.83 -14.27 -2.81
N PHE A 142 -5.23 -13.20 -3.29
CA PHE A 142 -5.64 -11.81 -3.06
C PHE A 142 -5.03 -10.90 -4.12
N THR A 143 -5.48 -9.65 -4.15
CA THR A 143 -5.05 -8.68 -5.15
C THR A 143 -4.20 -7.60 -4.50
N ILE A 144 -3.12 -7.24 -5.18
CA ILE A 144 -2.34 -6.02 -4.96
C ILE A 144 -2.32 -5.22 -6.27
N TRP A 145 -2.10 -3.92 -6.20
CA TRP A 145 -1.76 -3.13 -7.38
C TRP A 145 -0.52 -2.29 -7.13
N LEU A 146 0.25 -2.09 -8.20
CA LEU A 146 1.44 -1.26 -8.21
C LEU A 146 1.31 -0.20 -9.32
N ALA A 147 1.89 0.98 -9.09
CA ALA A 147 1.92 2.06 -10.07
C ALA A 147 3.22 2.88 -9.97
N GLY A 148 3.73 3.33 -11.11
CA GLY A 148 4.95 4.13 -11.17
C GLY A 148 6.23 3.33 -10.93
N GLY A 149 7.35 4.03 -10.80
CA GLY A 149 8.64 3.46 -10.39
C GLY A 149 9.11 2.25 -11.21
N GLY A 150 8.90 2.26 -12.54
CA GLY A 150 9.30 1.17 -13.44
C GLY A 150 8.25 0.08 -13.67
N ILE A 151 7.05 0.21 -13.13
CA ILE A 151 5.93 -0.70 -13.40
C ILE A 151 5.31 -0.40 -14.77
N LYS A 152 5.08 -1.45 -15.56
CA LYS A 152 4.41 -1.40 -16.85
C LYS A 152 2.91 -1.10 -16.67
N PRO A 153 2.37 -0.02 -17.27
CA PRO A 153 0.98 0.36 -17.08
C PRO A 153 0.01 -0.58 -17.80
N GLY A 154 -1.17 -0.79 -17.21
CA GLY A 154 -2.28 -1.51 -17.84
C GLY A 154 -2.10 -3.03 -17.95
N VAL A 155 -1.20 -3.61 -17.15
CA VAL A 155 -0.98 -5.05 -17.11
C VAL A 155 -1.65 -5.66 -15.89
N THR A 156 -2.25 -6.83 -16.08
CA THR A 156 -2.73 -7.72 -15.02
C THR A 156 -1.92 -9.01 -15.10
N VAL A 157 -1.40 -9.46 -13.95
CA VAL A 157 -0.70 -10.74 -13.82
C VAL A 157 -1.41 -11.56 -12.76
N GLY A 158 -1.68 -12.82 -13.08
CA GLY A 158 -2.46 -13.71 -12.23
C GLY A 158 -3.95 -13.72 -12.57
N LYS A 159 -4.56 -14.89 -12.41
CA LYS A 159 -6.01 -15.08 -12.50
C LYS A 159 -6.44 -16.13 -11.50
N THR A 160 -7.57 -15.89 -10.85
CA THR A 160 -8.21 -16.88 -9.98
C THR A 160 -9.24 -17.71 -10.71
N ASP A 161 -9.63 -18.85 -10.13
CA ASP A 161 -10.82 -19.59 -10.56
C ASP A 161 -12.08 -18.71 -10.50
N GLU A 162 -13.19 -19.18 -11.08
CA GLU A 162 -14.44 -18.42 -11.18
C GLU A 162 -15.02 -18.00 -9.82
N LEU A 163 -14.65 -18.70 -8.75
CA LEU A 163 -15.07 -18.36 -7.39
C LEU A 163 -14.12 -17.35 -6.73
N GLY A 164 -12.92 -17.14 -7.26
CA GLY A 164 -11.89 -16.33 -6.65
C GLY A 164 -11.08 -17.06 -5.56
N TYR A 165 -11.05 -18.40 -5.58
CA TYR A 165 -10.54 -19.21 -4.46
C TYR A 165 -9.10 -19.70 -4.63
N ASN A 166 -8.68 -20.05 -5.85
CA ASN A 166 -7.29 -20.43 -6.13
C ASN A 166 -6.80 -19.68 -7.35
N ALA A 167 -5.50 -19.36 -7.38
CA ALA A 167 -4.85 -18.92 -8.60
C ALA A 167 -4.78 -20.08 -9.61
N VAL A 168 -5.19 -19.82 -10.85
CA VAL A 168 -5.26 -20.81 -11.95
C VAL A 168 -4.37 -20.44 -13.13
N GLU A 169 -3.88 -19.21 -13.21
CA GLU A 169 -3.00 -18.71 -14.26
C GLU A 169 -2.02 -17.70 -13.65
N ASP A 170 -0.77 -17.71 -14.10
CA ASP A 170 0.26 -16.71 -13.74
C ASP A 170 0.30 -16.38 -12.24
N ALA A 171 0.23 -17.41 -11.39
CA ALA A 171 0.26 -17.24 -9.94
C ALA A 171 1.55 -16.53 -9.51
N VAL A 172 1.39 -15.53 -8.63
CA VAL A 172 2.48 -14.73 -8.09
C VAL A 172 2.57 -14.99 -6.59
N ASP A 173 3.76 -15.36 -6.11
CA ASP A 173 4.02 -15.49 -4.68
C ASP A 173 4.36 -14.13 -4.05
N VAL A 174 4.07 -13.94 -2.76
CA VAL A 174 4.43 -12.72 -2.02
C VAL A 174 5.95 -12.45 -2.03
N HIS A 175 6.77 -13.50 -2.11
CA HIS A 175 8.21 -13.38 -2.26
C HIS A 175 8.60 -12.79 -3.62
N ASP A 176 7.86 -13.09 -4.68
CA ASP A 176 8.11 -12.54 -6.02
C ASP A 176 7.76 -11.04 -6.07
N VAL A 177 6.68 -10.64 -5.39
CA VAL A 177 6.30 -9.23 -5.21
C VAL A 177 7.43 -8.47 -4.51
N HIS A 178 7.90 -8.97 -3.37
CA HIS A 178 8.97 -8.31 -2.62
C HIS A 178 10.30 -8.31 -3.39
N ALA A 179 10.63 -9.38 -4.11
CA ALA A 179 11.81 -9.42 -4.99
C ALA A 179 11.73 -8.34 -6.08
N THR A 180 10.56 -8.19 -6.70
CA THR A 180 10.30 -7.17 -7.73
C THR A 180 10.37 -5.75 -7.17
N VAL A 181 9.76 -5.49 -6.01
CA VAL A 181 9.84 -4.18 -5.33
C VAL A 181 11.29 -3.82 -5.01
N LEU A 182 12.06 -4.75 -4.43
CA LEU A 182 13.49 -4.52 -4.13
C LEU A 182 14.30 -4.26 -5.39
N HIS A 183 14.05 -5.01 -6.47
CA HIS A 183 14.69 -4.81 -7.75
C HIS A 183 14.43 -3.41 -8.32
N LEU A 184 13.17 -2.94 -8.30
CA LEU A 184 12.81 -1.58 -8.74
C LEU A 184 13.44 -0.48 -7.88
N MET A 185 13.75 -0.79 -6.62
CA MET A 185 14.53 0.09 -5.73
C MET A 185 16.06 0.03 -5.98
N GLY A 186 16.52 -0.75 -6.96
CA GLY A 186 17.94 -0.95 -7.26
C GLY A 186 18.65 -1.88 -6.28
N ILE A 187 17.92 -2.71 -5.54
CA ILE A 187 18.44 -3.62 -4.52
C ILE A 187 18.37 -5.06 -5.02
N GLU A 188 19.51 -5.74 -5.08
CA GLU A 188 19.56 -7.17 -5.38
C GLU A 188 19.12 -7.98 -4.15
N HIS A 189 17.87 -8.45 -4.14
CA HIS A 189 17.23 -9.07 -2.98
C HIS A 189 17.97 -10.30 -2.42
N THR A 190 18.70 -11.03 -3.27
CA THR A 190 19.50 -12.20 -2.87
C THR A 190 20.78 -11.83 -2.13
N LYS A 191 21.28 -10.59 -2.28
CA LYS A 191 22.47 -10.09 -1.58
C LYS A 191 22.15 -9.43 -0.25
N LEU A 192 20.89 -9.08 0.01
CA LEU A 192 20.43 -8.55 1.30
C LEU A 192 20.25 -9.70 2.30
N THR A 193 21.36 -10.33 2.65
CA THR A 193 21.39 -11.55 3.46
C THR A 193 22.16 -11.32 4.77
N TYR A 194 21.63 -11.80 5.87
CA TYR A 194 22.25 -11.75 7.20
C TYR A 194 22.19 -13.11 7.89
N ARG A 195 23.30 -13.56 8.46
CA ARG A 195 23.40 -14.84 9.18
C ARG A 195 22.90 -14.68 10.61
N PHE A 196 21.87 -15.45 10.97
CA PHE A 196 21.34 -15.50 12.34
C PHE A 196 21.02 -16.95 12.73
N GLN A 197 21.39 -17.37 13.94
CA GLN A 197 21.13 -18.74 14.46
C GLN A 197 21.45 -19.88 13.47
N GLY A 198 22.54 -19.76 12.72
CA GLY A 198 22.98 -20.79 11.77
C GLY A 198 22.28 -20.78 10.42
N ARG A 199 21.34 -19.86 10.16
CA ARG A 199 20.65 -19.69 8.86
C ARG A 199 20.93 -18.32 8.25
N ASP A 200 21.12 -18.29 6.94
CA ASP A 200 21.13 -17.05 6.17
C ASP A 200 19.70 -16.57 5.95
N PHE A 201 19.36 -15.39 6.44
CA PHE A 201 18.06 -14.75 6.28
C PHE A 201 18.14 -13.65 5.23
N ARG A 202 17.15 -13.60 4.34
CA ARG A 202 16.88 -12.46 3.45
C ARG A 202 15.38 -12.13 3.48
N LEU A 203 15.00 -10.93 3.03
CA LEU A 203 13.60 -10.45 3.06
C LEU A 203 12.64 -11.30 2.21
N THR A 204 13.17 -12.02 1.21
CA THR A 204 12.44 -12.92 0.30
C THR A 204 12.59 -14.39 0.69
N ASP A 205 13.07 -14.65 1.92
CA ASP A 205 13.43 -15.96 2.45
C ASP A 205 14.29 -16.81 1.49
N VAL A 206 13.92 -18.05 1.13
CA VAL A 206 14.67 -18.87 0.16
C VAL A 206 14.08 -18.80 -1.25
N SER A 207 13.12 -17.89 -1.45
CA SER A 207 12.27 -17.77 -2.65
C SER A 207 12.42 -16.38 -3.30
N GLY A 208 11.53 -16.07 -4.26
CA GLY A 208 11.42 -14.78 -4.92
C GLY A 208 12.10 -14.76 -6.29
N ASN A 209 11.27 -14.60 -7.33
CA ASN A 209 11.65 -14.32 -8.69
C ASN A 209 11.09 -12.95 -9.10
N LEU A 210 11.73 -12.30 -10.08
CA LEU A 210 11.18 -11.08 -10.63
C LEU A 210 9.91 -11.40 -11.43
N ILE A 211 8.89 -10.56 -11.27
CA ILE A 211 7.67 -10.65 -12.07
C ILE A 211 7.92 -9.86 -13.36
N ASP A 212 8.65 -10.45 -14.31
CA ASP A 212 9.09 -9.76 -15.53
C ASP A 212 7.93 -9.15 -16.34
N LYS A 213 6.73 -9.76 -16.24
CA LYS A 213 5.51 -9.25 -16.89
C LYS A 213 5.09 -7.87 -16.37
N LEU A 214 5.47 -7.48 -15.15
CA LEU A 214 5.08 -6.23 -14.49
C LEU A 214 6.07 -5.07 -14.68
N ILE A 215 7.30 -5.32 -15.12
CA ILE A 215 8.36 -4.30 -15.20
C ILE A 215 8.59 -3.85 -16.65
N VAL A 216 9.08 -2.62 -16.82
CA VAL A 216 9.44 -2.01 -18.11
C VAL A 216 10.89 -2.31 -18.49
#